data_AF-A0A7Y2E2B8-F1
#
_entry.id   AF-A0A7Y2E2B8-F1
#
_cell.length_a   1.000
_cell.length_b   1.000
_cell.length_c   1.000
_cell.angle_alpha   90.00
_cell.angle_beta   90.00
_cell.angle_gamma   90.00
#
_symmetry.space_group_name_H-M   'P 1'
#
loop_
_entity.id
_entity.type
_entity.pdbx_description
1 polymer ?
#
loop_
_entity_poly.entity_id
_entity_poly.type
_entity_poly.pdbx_seq_one_letter_code
_entity_poly.pdbx_strand_id
1 'polypeptide(L)'
;MIQRIQSVYLLLASLAFGSEYLFRDIWTGPAATTSSWFLPVTMALFAVAAAGSFVVIFMYANRERQRRFIVILQVFAVLTIIILLYGLWSAGDLPGISGQAVGVTDVLGLVMPFVAYVLLYMARRNVEKDIELVASMDRLR
;
A
#
# COMPACT_ATOMS: atom_id res chain seq x y z
N MET A 1 -22.42 -3.89 -13.56
CA MET A 1 -20.96 -4.02 -13.65
C MET A 1 -20.59 -5.38 -13.07
N ILE A 2 -20.21 -6.35 -13.90
CA ILE A 2 -19.66 -7.61 -13.35
C ILE A 2 -18.44 -7.21 -12.51
N GLN A 3 -18.47 -7.59 -11.24
CA GLN A 3 -17.49 -7.23 -10.22
C GLN A 3 -16.10 -7.65 -10.71
N ARG A 4 -15.34 -6.68 -11.22
CA ARG A 4 -14.01 -6.97 -11.77
C ARG A 4 -13.06 -7.19 -10.60
N ILE A 5 -12.36 -8.31 -10.59
CA ILE A 5 -11.54 -8.71 -9.45
C ILE A 5 -10.45 -7.68 -9.07
N GLN A 6 -10.00 -6.83 -10.00
CA GLN A 6 -9.08 -5.73 -9.68
C GLN A 6 -9.64 -4.71 -8.68
N SER A 7 -10.95 -4.43 -8.68
CA SER A 7 -11.53 -3.47 -7.72
C SER A 7 -11.52 -4.02 -6.31
N VAL A 8 -11.65 -5.35 -6.14
CA VAL A 8 -11.51 -6.02 -4.85
C VAL A 8 -10.08 -5.89 -4.34
N TYR A 9 -9.08 -6.17 -5.18
CA TYR A 9 -7.67 -6.00 -4.77
C TYR A 9 -7.31 -4.55 -4.43
N LEU A 10 -7.81 -3.57 -5.20
CA LEU A 10 -7.62 -2.15 -4.90
C LEU A 10 -8.30 -1.72 -3.59
N LEU A 11 -9.50 -2.23 -3.32
CA LEU A 11 -10.19 -1.98 -2.06
C LEU A 11 -9.42 -2.58 -0.88
N LEU A 12 -8.97 -3.83 -1.00
CA LEU A 12 -8.17 -4.48 0.03
C LEU A 12 -6.82 -3.76 0.24
N ALA A 13 -6.18 -3.26 -0.82
CA ALA A 13 -4.97 -2.45 -0.70
C ALA A 13 -5.24 -1.13 0.03
N SER A 14 -6.36 -0.47 -0.28
CA SER A 14 -6.80 0.73 0.45
C SER A 14 -7.01 0.45 1.94
N LEU A 15 -7.64 -0.67 2.28
CA LEU A 15 -7.88 -1.07 3.66
C LEU A 15 -6.58 -1.46 4.38
N ALA A 16 -5.66 -2.13 3.69
CA ALA A 16 -4.36 -2.51 4.24
C ALA A 16 -3.45 -1.30 4.52
N PHE A 17 -3.48 -0.26 3.69
CA PHE A 17 -2.82 1.00 4.04
C PHE A 17 -3.56 1.77 5.14
N GLY A 18 -4.91 1.73 5.13
CA GLY A 18 -5.72 2.41 6.13
C GLY A 18 -5.66 1.76 7.52
N SER A 19 -5.39 0.46 7.62
CA SER A 19 -5.29 -0.25 8.90
C SER A 19 -4.10 0.21 9.74
N GLU A 20 -3.12 0.90 9.16
CA GLU A 20 -2.00 1.52 9.88
C GLU A 20 -2.46 2.47 10.98
N TYR A 21 -3.61 3.12 10.79
CA TYR A 21 -4.21 4.01 11.78
C TYR A 21 -4.77 3.27 13.01
N LEU A 22 -4.84 1.93 12.97
CA LEU A 22 -5.30 1.08 14.07
C LEU A 22 -4.14 0.54 14.92
N PHE A 23 -2.90 0.52 14.40
CA PHE A 23 -1.74 -0.07 15.08
C PHE A 23 -0.99 0.95 15.94
N ARG A 24 -1.60 1.37 17.06
CA ARG A 24 -1.08 2.44 17.90
C ARG A 24 0.36 2.21 18.39
N ASP A 25 0.74 0.97 18.67
CA ASP A 25 2.00 0.63 19.34
C ASP A 25 3.23 1.07 18.53
N ILE A 26 3.25 0.80 17.21
CA ILE A 26 4.30 1.24 16.28
C ILE A 26 4.44 2.78 16.20
N TRP A 27 3.37 3.50 16.52
CA TRP A 27 3.30 4.96 16.38
C TRP A 27 3.51 5.72 17.69
N THR A 28 3.82 5.02 18.77
CA THR A 28 4.05 5.61 20.10
C THR A 28 5.46 5.36 20.66
N GLY A 29 6.29 4.62 19.92
CA GLY A 29 7.66 4.29 20.33
C GLY A 29 8.69 5.41 20.12
N PRO A 30 9.95 5.16 20.50
CA PRO A 30 11.10 6.05 20.28
C PRO A 30 11.17 6.70 18.90
N ALA A 31 10.75 6.01 17.83
CA ALA A 31 10.73 6.59 16.49
C ALA A 31 9.80 7.81 16.39
N ALA A 32 8.63 7.76 17.03
CA ALA A 32 7.66 8.86 17.03
C ALA A 32 8.06 10.03 17.93
N THR A 33 8.85 9.78 18.99
CA THR A 33 9.26 10.81 19.94
C THR A 33 10.60 11.47 19.60
N THR A 34 11.52 10.71 18.99
CA THR A 34 12.87 11.18 18.67
C THR A 34 12.92 11.91 17.32
N SER A 35 12.09 11.47 16.37
CA SER A 35 12.02 12.03 15.01
C SER A 35 10.69 12.72 14.77
N SER A 36 10.67 14.06 14.92
CA SER A 36 9.45 14.87 14.75
C SER A 36 8.79 14.74 13.37
N TRP A 37 9.56 14.33 12.35
CA TRP A 37 9.06 14.07 11.00
C TRP A 37 8.38 12.70 10.86
N PHE A 38 8.78 11.70 11.66
CA PHE A 38 8.45 10.29 11.41
C PHE A 38 6.95 10.03 11.40
N LEU A 39 6.27 10.39 12.50
CA LEU A 39 4.83 10.18 12.63
C LEU A 39 4.02 10.94 11.57
N PRO A 40 4.14 12.28 11.42
CA PRO A 40 3.30 13.02 10.48
C PRO A 40 3.57 12.65 9.02
N VAL A 41 4.83 12.42 8.64
CA VAL A 41 5.17 12.06 7.25
C VAL A 41 4.67 10.65 6.94
N THR A 42 4.96 9.67 7.80
CA THR A 42 4.60 8.28 7.50
C THR A 42 3.07 8.08 7.50
N MET A 43 2.34 8.73 8.42
CA MET A 43 0.88 8.75 8.41
C MET A 43 0.31 9.38 7.13
N ALA A 44 0.85 10.53 6.71
CA ALA A 44 0.42 11.19 5.49
C ALA A 44 0.64 10.31 4.26
N LEU A 45 1.77 9.61 4.19
CA LEU A 45 2.03 8.65 3.12
C LEU A 45 0.99 7.52 3.12
N PHE A 46 0.70 6.91 4.26
CA PHE A 46 -0.34 5.88 4.34
C PHE A 46 -1.72 6.39 3.95
N ALA A 47 -2.11 7.60 4.36
CA ALA A 47 -3.37 8.22 3.93
C ALA A 47 -3.42 8.41 2.41
N VAL A 48 -2.34 8.92 1.80
CA VAL A 48 -2.27 9.11 0.35
C VAL A 48 -2.32 7.77 -0.39
N ALA A 49 -1.62 6.75 0.10
CA ALA A 49 -1.66 5.41 -0.49
C ALA A 49 -3.05 4.77 -0.39
N ALA A 50 -3.71 4.90 0.76
CA ALA A 50 -5.07 4.40 0.98
C ALA A 50 -6.08 5.10 0.08
N ALA A 51 -6.14 6.44 0.14
CA ALA A 51 -7.04 7.25 -0.68
C ALA A 51 -6.79 7.05 -2.17
N GLY A 52 -5.52 7.02 -2.59
CA GLY A 52 -5.14 6.78 -3.98
C GLY A 52 -5.62 5.41 -4.48
N SER A 53 -5.41 4.35 -3.68
CA SER A 53 -5.88 3.00 -4.02
C SER A 53 -7.41 2.94 -4.16
N PHE A 54 -8.13 3.63 -3.27
CA PHE A 54 -9.59 3.76 -3.34
C PHE A 54 -10.05 4.52 -4.59
N VAL A 55 -9.45 5.67 -4.89
CA VAL A 55 -9.82 6.50 -6.06
C VAL A 55 -9.60 5.75 -7.37
N VAL A 56 -8.54 4.93 -7.47
CA VAL A 56 -8.22 4.15 -8.68
C VAL A 56 -9.27 3.08 -9.00
N ILE A 57 -10.10 2.67 -8.04
CA ILE A 57 -11.26 1.78 -8.29
C ILE A 57 -12.19 2.39 -9.34
N PHE A 58 -12.45 3.69 -9.25
CA PHE A 58 -13.37 4.41 -10.13
C PHE A 58 -12.79 4.73 -11.51
N MET A 59 -11.50 4.46 -11.74
CA MET A 59 -10.85 4.63 -13.05
C MET A 59 -11.11 3.46 -14.03
N TYR A 60 -12.05 2.56 -13.71
CA TYR A 60 -12.35 1.34 -14.48
C TYR A 60 -12.74 1.58 -15.95
N ALA A 61 -13.17 2.80 -16.29
CA ALA A 61 -13.55 3.19 -17.64
C ALA A 61 -12.35 3.26 -18.60
N ASN A 62 -11.16 3.61 -18.10
CA ASN A 62 -9.94 3.69 -18.89
C ASN A 62 -8.86 2.78 -18.28
N ARG A 63 -8.76 1.55 -18.81
CA ARG A 63 -7.90 0.49 -18.29
C ARG A 63 -6.41 0.86 -18.32
N GLU A 64 -5.95 1.55 -19.36
CA GLU A 64 -4.56 1.98 -19.45
C GLU A 64 -4.21 3.03 -18.38
N ARG A 65 -5.12 4.00 -18.18
CA ARG A 65 -4.98 5.00 -17.11
C ARG A 65 -5.00 4.31 -15.75
N GLN A 66 -5.93 3.40 -15.52
CA GLN A 66 -6.01 2.62 -14.28
C GLN A 66 -4.70 1.88 -14.02
N ARG A 67 -4.15 1.16 -15.00
CA ARG A 67 -2.84 0.49 -14.90
C ARG A 67 -1.72 1.46 -14.51
N ARG A 68 -1.65 2.62 -15.18
CA ARG A 68 -0.62 3.63 -14.92
C ARG A 68 -0.67 4.12 -13.47
N PHE A 69 -1.86 4.44 -12.95
CA PHE A 69 -2.00 4.87 -11.56
C PHE A 69 -1.68 3.74 -10.56
N ILE A 70 -2.01 2.49 -10.87
CA ILE A 70 -1.60 1.35 -10.03
C ILE A 70 -0.07 1.26 -9.93
N VAL A 71 0.65 1.41 -11.05
CA VAL A 71 2.12 1.40 -11.05
C VAL A 71 2.69 2.55 -10.21
N ILE A 72 2.11 3.76 -10.32
CA ILE A 72 2.50 4.90 -9.48
C ILE A 72 2.30 4.57 -8.00
N LEU A 73 1.16 3.99 -7.63
CA LEU A 73 0.87 3.57 -6.25
C LEU A 73 1.84 2.48 -5.77
N GLN A 74 2.30 1.57 -6.64
CA GLN A 74 3.30 0.57 -6.27
C GLN A 74 4.66 1.19 -5.96
N VAL A 75 5.12 2.14 -6.78
CA VAL A 75 6.35 2.88 -6.51
C VAL A 75 6.20 3.67 -5.20
N PHE A 76 5.07 4.34 -5.02
CA PHE A 76 4.75 5.07 -3.81
C PHE A 76 4.70 4.17 -2.56
N ALA A 77 4.15 2.96 -2.68
CA ALA A 77 4.11 1.97 -1.60
C ALA A 77 5.52 1.51 -1.21
N VAL A 78 6.40 1.25 -2.18
CA VAL A 78 7.81 0.92 -1.91
C VAL A 78 8.52 2.06 -1.19
N LEU A 79 8.31 3.30 -1.64
CA LEU A 79 8.86 4.48 -0.94
C LEU A 79 8.34 4.59 0.50
N THR A 80 7.06 4.35 0.70
CA THR A 80 6.43 4.38 2.04
C THR A 80 7.02 3.31 2.96
N ILE A 81 7.21 2.08 2.44
CA ILE A 81 7.87 0.99 3.17
C ILE A 81 9.30 1.36 3.56
N ILE A 82 10.08 1.92 2.62
CA ILE A 82 11.46 2.34 2.89
C ILE A 82 11.49 3.40 4.00
N ILE A 83 10.59 4.39 3.94
CA ILE A 83 10.51 5.47 4.94
C ILE A 83 10.12 4.92 6.31
N LEU A 84 9.15 4.02 6.38
CA LEU A 84 8.76 3.34 7.61
C LEU A 84 9.96 2.60 8.23
N LEU A 85 10.61 1.73 7.45
CA LEU A 85 11.74 0.93 7.91
C LEU A 85 12.92 1.79 8.34
N TYR A 86 13.25 2.82 7.57
CA TYR A 86 14.31 3.76 7.89
C TYR A 86 14.01 4.52 9.18
N GLY A 87 12.79 5.03 9.34
CA GLY A 87 12.37 5.75 10.55
C GLY A 87 12.50 4.88 11.81
N LEU A 88 11.97 3.66 11.77
CA LEU A 88 12.08 2.70 12.87
C LEU A 88 13.54 2.29 13.15
N TRP A 89 14.32 1.99 12.11
CA TRP A 89 15.73 1.60 12.26
C TRP A 89 16.60 2.74 12.83
N SER A 90 16.44 3.95 12.32
CA SER A 90 17.22 5.13 12.76
C SER A 90 16.99 5.49 14.22
N ALA A 91 15.82 5.16 14.76
CA ALA A 91 15.47 5.36 16.16
C ALA A 91 15.79 4.16 17.06
N GLY A 92 16.36 3.07 16.50
CA GLY A 92 16.62 1.83 17.23
C GLY A 92 15.35 1.10 17.67
N ASP A 93 14.21 1.38 17.03
CA ASP A 93 12.87 0.93 17.43
C ASP A 93 12.33 -0.17 16.51
N LEU A 94 13.16 -0.67 15.58
CA LEU A 94 12.74 -1.71 14.64
C LEU A 94 12.43 -3.01 15.41
N PRO A 95 11.20 -3.56 15.29
CA PRO A 95 10.82 -4.79 15.98
C PRO A 95 11.78 -5.94 15.69
N GLY A 96 12.23 -6.62 16.75
CA GLY A 96 13.21 -7.72 16.66
C GLY A 96 14.68 -7.29 16.72
N ILE A 97 14.98 -5.99 16.56
CA ILE A 97 16.32 -5.41 16.78
C ILE A 97 16.38 -4.64 18.11
N SER A 98 15.30 -3.97 18.49
CA SER A 98 15.23 -3.03 19.62
C SER A 98 15.39 -3.65 21.02
N GLY A 99 15.55 -4.98 21.14
CA GLY A 99 15.57 -5.69 22.42
C GLY A 99 14.25 -5.67 23.19
N GLN A 100 13.24 -4.94 22.67
CA GLN A 100 11.89 -4.86 23.21
C GLN A 100 11.09 -6.12 22.86
N ALA A 101 10.08 -6.44 23.67
CA ALA A 101 9.15 -7.51 23.36
C ALA A 101 8.36 -7.14 22.09
N VAL A 102 8.33 -8.04 21.11
CA VAL A 102 7.63 -7.82 19.84
C VAL A 102 6.17 -8.24 20.00
N GLY A 103 5.25 -7.29 19.91
CA GLY A 103 3.81 -7.53 19.92
C GLY A 103 3.27 -7.95 18.56
N VAL A 104 2.07 -8.53 18.54
CA VAL A 104 1.38 -8.87 17.29
C VAL A 104 1.05 -7.62 16.47
N THR A 105 0.68 -6.53 17.14
CA THR A 105 0.40 -5.22 16.54
C THR A 105 1.63 -4.62 15.85
N ASP A 106 2.81 -4.79 16.42
CA ASP A 106 4.08 -4.35 15.80
C ASP A 106 4.37 -5.14 14.52
N VAL A 107 4.17 -6.46 14.54
CA VAL A 107 4.35 -7.29 13.35
C VAL A 107 3.33 -6.90 12.28
N LEU A 108 2.07 -6.66 12.66
CA LEU A 108 1.02 -6.28 11.72
C LEU A 108 1.28 -4.92 11.07
N GLY A 109 1.69 -3.90 11.81
CA GLY A 109 2.05 -2.59 11.23
C GLY A 109 3.30 -2.64 10.34
N LEU A 110 4.20 -3.60 10.56
CA LEU A 110 5.34 -3.80 9.66
C LEU A 110 4.93 -4.51 8.37
N VAL A 111 4.01 -5.48 8.44
CA VAL A 111 3.67 -6.39 7.32
C VAL A 111 2.54 -5.84 6.43
N MET A 112 1.59 -5.09 6.97
CA MET A 112 0.44 -4.58 6.22
C MET A 112 0.80 -3.77 4.97
N PRO A 113 1.85 -2.92 4.95
CA PRO A 113 2.27 -2.20 3.75
C PRO A 113 2.78 -3.14 2.64
N PHE A 114 3.41 -4.26 3.01
CA PHE A 114 3.83 -5.30 2.05
C PHE A 114 2.62 -6.06 1.49
N VAL A 115 1.65 -6.37 2.34
CA VAL A 115 0.37 -6.97 1.90
C VAL A 115 -0.32 -6.05 0.90
N ALA A 116 -0.38 -4.74 1.19
CA ALA A 116 -0.94 -3.74 0.29
C ALA A 116 -0.21 -3.69 -1.06
N TYR A 117 1.13 -3.75 -1.06
CA TYR A 117 1.91 -3.82 -2.31
C TYR A 117 1.58 -5.06 -3.15
N VAL A 118 1.46 -6.25 -2.53
CA VAL A 118 1.09 -7.49 -3.23
C VAL A 118 -0.32 -7.36 -3.82
N LEU A 119 -1.26 -6.76 -3.10
CA LEU A 119 -2.61 -6.51 -3.60
C LEU A 119 -2.61 -5.55 -4.79
N LEU A 120 -1.81 -4.48 -4.76
CA LEU A 120 -1.63 -3.59 -5.92
C LEU A 120 -1.03 -4.34 -7.12
N TYR A 121 -0.08 -5.24 -6.90
CA TYR A 121 0.46 -6.10 -7.97
C TYR A 121 -0.61 -7.01 -8.57
N MET A 122 -1.45 -7.64 -7.74
CA MET A 122 -2.56 -8.47 -8.21
C MET A 122 -3.60 -7.64 -8.98
N ALA A 123 -3.91 -6.42 -8.51
CA ALA A 123 -4.77 -5.49 -9.24
C ALA A 123 -4.19 -5.17 -10.62
N ARG A 124 -2.91 -4.79 -10.70
CA ARG A 124 -2.22 -4.47 -11.96
C ARG A 124 -2.29 -5.62 -12.96
N ARG A 125 -1.95 -6.83 -12.52
CA ARG A 125 -1.93 -8.03 -13.37
C ARG A 125 -3.30 -8.31 -13.98
N ASN A 126 -4.39 -8.08 -13.24
CA ASN A 126 -5.74 -8.29 -13.78
C ASN A 126 -6.14 -7.17 -14.74
N VAL A 127 -5.72 -5.92 -14.51
CA VAL A 127 -5.91 -4.83 -15.47
C VAL A 127 -5.13 -5.07 -16.78
N GLU A 128 -3.93 -5.65 -16.71
CA GLU A 128 -3.12 -5.98 -17.89
C GLU A 128 -3.77 -7.08 -18.74
N LYS A 129 -4.23 -8.17 -18.12
CA LYS A 129 -5.01 -9.22 -18.81
C LYS A 129 -6.25 -8.67 -19.50
N ASP A 130 -6.92 -7.76 -18.81
CA ASP A 130 -8.11 -7.07 -19.28
C ASP A 130 -7.84 -6.19 -20.53
N ILE A 131 -6.64 -5.61 -20.65
CA ILE A 131 -6.20 -4.86 -21.83
C ILE A 131 -5.84 -5.82 -22.97
N GLU A 132 -5.09 -6.88 -22.66
CA GLU A 132 -4.67 -7.89 -23.65
C GLU A 132 -5.86 -8.60 -24.30
N LEU A 133 -6.92 -8.88 -23.54
CA LEU A 133 -8.16 -9.48 -24.03
C LEU A 133 -8.87 -8.59 -25.06
N VAL A 134 -8.93 -7.27 -24.80
CA VAL A 134 -9.54 -6.33 -25.75
C VAL A 134 -8.69 -6.22 -27.01
N ALA A 135 -7.36 -6.10 -26.85
CA ALA A 135 -6.43 -6.01 -27.96
C ALA A 135 -6.41 -7.28 -28.83
N SER A 136 -6.63 -8.46 -28.26
CA SER A 136 -6.69 -9.71 -29.03
C SER A 136 -7.97 -9.85 -29.84
N MET A 137 -9.10 -9.37 -29.32
CA MET A 137 -10.37 -9.34 -30.05
C MET A 137 -10.33 -8.38 -31.25
N ASP A 138 -9.68 -7.23 -31.12
CA ASP A 138 -9.56 -6.27 -32.22
C ASP A 138 -8.68 -6.79 -33.36
N ARG A 139 -7.73 -7.69 -33.10
CA ARG A 139 -6.90 -8.32 -34.15
C ARG A 139 -7.65 -9.36 -35.00
N LEU A 140 -8.80 -9.84 -34.54
CA LEU A 140 -9.62 -10.85 -35.23
C LEU A 140 -10.74 -10.24 -36.09
N ARG A 141 -10.90 -8.92 -36.03
CA ARG A 141 -11.87 -8.16 -36.81
C ARG A 141 -11.20 -7.59 -38.05
#